data_AF-H3ZMB9-F1
#
_entry.id   AF-H3ZMB9-F1
#
_cell.length_a   1.000
_cell.length_b   1.000
_cell.length_c   1.000
_cell.angle_alpha   90.00
_cell.angle_beta   90.00
_cell.angle_gamma   90.00
#
_symmetry.space_group_name_H-M   'P 1'
#
loop_
_entity.id
_entity.type
_entity.pdbx_description
1 polymer ?
#
loop_
_entity_poly.entity_id
_entity_poly.type
_entity_poly.pdbx_seq_one_letter_code
_entity_poly.pdbx_strand_id
1 'polypeptide(L)'
;MIRMDKLIILSLLGIVLMVGAAITPPTRCGAPPEISVFPNFEEFSEELEKLNISEPLHIPSERLVFVCRIENDWALNRTVDTLNGFPHSWIELEDGYGHTYVLVPNGTSLLEVLPDSCIPVGKATLKSETLNRKELESSLRAYIELYEVISDTSDREFIGTRILDMKSLLSSEEEGTSNATWAEVIILYSCKRNSNVPIMAILWLGVVLTGIAGVVVIWKERRP
;
A
#
# COMPACT_ATOMS: atom_id res chain seq x y z
N MET A 1 -35.60 -54.97 -3.09
CA MET A 1 -34.40 -54.65 -2.29
C MET A 1 -33.55 -53.55 -2.92
N ILE A 2 -33.28 -53.56 -4.23
CA ILE A 2 -32.53 -52.55 -5.02
C ILE A 2 -33.06 -51.08 -4.92
N ARG A 3 -34.21 -50.87 -4.26
CA ARG A 3 -35.07 -49.68 -4.27
C ARG A 3 -34.68 -48.62 -3.22
N MET A 4 -34.40 -49.06 -1.99
CA MET A 4 -33.90 -48.18 -0.93
C MET A 4 -32.43 -47.83 -1.18
N ASP A 5 -31.67 -48.75 -1.76
CA ASP A 5 -30.22 -48.61 -1.94
C ASP A 5 -29.85 -47.38 -2.78
N LYS A 6 -30.57 -47.08 -3.87
CA LYS A 6 -30.26 -45.94 -4.75
C LYS A 6 -30.53 -44.58 -4.11
N LEU A 7 -31.64 -44.44 -3.38
CA LEU A 7 -31.97 -43.21 -2.65
C LEU A 7 -31.03 -43.01 -1.47
N ILE A 8 -30.65 -44.08 -0.77
CA ILE A 8 -29.66 -44.03 0.32
C ILE A 8 -28.29 -43.59 -0.23
N ILE A 9 -27.84 -44.15 -1.35
CA ILE A 9 -26.57 -43.77 -1.99
C ILE A 9 -26.58 -42.31 -2.45
N LEU A 10 -27.66 -41.84 -3.09
CA LEU A 10 -27.81 -40.45 -3.52
C LEU A 10 -27.81 -39.48 -2.33
N SER A 11 -28.46 -39.87 -1.23
CA SER A 11 -28.52 -39.06 -0.01
C SER A 11 -27.16 -38.96 0.67
N LEU A 12 -26.43 -40.07 0.77
CA LEU A 12 -25.06 -40.09 1.30
C LEU A 12 -24.12 -39.24 0.43
N LEU A 13 -24.23 -39.35 -0.89
CA LEU A 13 -23.42 -38.55 -1.81
C LEU A 13 -23.71 -37.05 -1.67
N GLY A 14 -24.99 -36.66 -1.56
CA GLY A 14 -25.39 -35.28 -1.31
C GLY A 14 -24.87 -34.72 0.02
N ILE A 15 -24.89 -35.53 1.09
CA ILE A 15 -24.33 -35.15 2.40
C ILE A 15 -22.81 -34.95 2.29
N VAL A 16 -22.09 -35.87 1.65
CA VAL A 16 -20.62 -35.74 1.47
C VAL A 16 -20.27 -34.49 0.68
N LEU A 17 -21.02 -34.17 -0.38
CA LEU A 17 -20.80 -32.95 -1.18
C LEU A 17 -21.12 -31.68 -0.39
N MET A 18 -22.19 -31.67 0.41
CA MET A 18 -22.51 -30.53 1.28
C MET A 18 -21.47 -30.32 2.37
N VAL A 19 -21.00 -31.39 3.02
CA VAL A 19 -19.93 -31.32 4.02
C VAL A 19 -18.65 -30.83 3.36
N GLY A 20 -18.30 -31.36 2.18
CA GLY A 20 -17.17 -30.91 1.37
C GLY A 20 -17.22 -29.43 1.05
N ALA A 21 -18.37 -28.93 0.59
CA ALA A 21 -18.56 -27.50 0.29
C ALA A 21 -18.45 -26.62 1.54
N ALA A 22 -18.93 -27.10 2.70
CA ALA A 22 -18.89 -26.38 3.95
C ALA A 22 -17.48 -26.29 4.56
N ILE A 23 -16.66 -27.34 4.42
CA ILE A 23 -15.26 -27.36 4.90
C ILE A 23 -14.29 -26.64 3.96
N THR A 24 -14.71 -26.29 2.74
CA THR A 24 -13.95 -25.45 1.80
C THR A 24 -14.59 -24.06 1.69
N PRO A 25 -14.56 -23.23 2.74
CA PRO A 25 -15.04 -21.86 2.62
C PRO A 25 -14.23 -21.13 1.54
N PRO A 26 -14.81 -20.10 0.90
CA PRO A 26 -14.05 -19.27 -0.01
C PRO A 26 -12.90 -18.67 0.79
N THR A 27 -11.68 -19.05 0.44
CA THR A 27 -10.47 -18.42 0.97
C THR A 27 -10.58 -16.94 0.64
N ARG A 28 -10.89 -16.13 1.66
CA ARG A 28 -10.58 -14.71 1.62
C ARG A 28 -9.07 -14.62 1.52
N CYS A 29 -8.59 -13.65 0.76
CA CYS A 29 -7.17 -13.36 0.62
C CYS A 29 -6.51 -13.56 1.99
N GLY A 30 -5.55 -14.49 2.08
CA GLY A 30 -4.70 -14.53 3.26
C GLY A 30 -4.10 -13.15 3.42
N ALA A 31 -3.95 -12.67 4.66
CA ALA A 31 -3.21 -11.45 4.90
C ALA A 31 -1.89 -11.56 4.13
N PRO A 32 -1.59 -10.62 3.20
CA PRO A 32 -0.31 -10.65 2.53
C PRO A 32 0.79 -10.65 3.59
N PRO A 33 1.95 -11.27 3.32
CA PRO A 33 3.07 -11.18 4.24
C PRO A 33 3.35 -9.69 4.48
N GLU A 34 3.45 -9.31 5.75
CA GLU A 34 3.93 -8.00 6.15
C GLU A 34 5.37 -7.89 5.67
N ILE A 35 5.58 -7.09 4.63
CA ILE A 35 6.91 -6.82 4.09
C ILE A 35 7.30 -5.43 4.57
N SER A 36 8.31 -5.40 5.42
CA SER A 36 8.97 -4.18 5.86
C SER A 36 10.31 -4.02 5.15
N VAL A 37 10.50 -2.87 4.53
CA VAL A 37 11.79 -2.46 3.97
C VAL A 37 12.26 -1.25 4.76
N PHE A 38 13.43 -1.39 5.39
CA PHE A 38 14.05 -0.35 6.21
C PHE A 38 14.52 0.81 5.33
N PRO A 39 14.42 2.06 5.80
CA PRO A 39 14.96 3.22 5.10
C PRO A 39 16.49 3.10 4.97
N ASN A 40 17.02 3.59 3.87
CA ASN A 40 18.44 3.46 3.51
C ASN A 40 19.14 4.83 3.32
N PHE A 41 18.57 5.93 3.82
CA PHE A 41 19.15 7.28 3.66
C PHE A 41 20.61 7.38 4.13
N GLU A 42 20.99 6.64 5.17
CA GLU A 42 22.36 6.62 5.71
C GLU A 42 23.38 6.08 4.70
N GLU A 43 22.98 5.10 3.88
CA GLU A 43 23.82 4.47 2.85
C GLU A 43 24.21 5.44 1.73
N PHE A 44 23.43 6.52 1.55
CA PHE A 44 23.62 7.54 0.52
C PHE A 44 24.09 8.89 1.09
N SER A 45 24.56 8.91 2.34
CA SER A 45 24.92 10.16 3.03
C SER A 45 25.94 11.02 2.27
N GLU A 46 26.96 10.40 1.65
CA GLU A 46 27.95 11.11 0.83
C GLU A 46 27.36 11.68 -0.47
N GLU A 47 26.46 10.95 -1.13
CA GLU A 47 25.75 11.38 -2.34
C GLU A 47 24.79 12.53 -2.05
N LEU A 48 24.08 12.44 -0.92
CA LEU A 48 23.16 13.47 -0.43
C LEU A 48 23.92 14.74 -0.05
N GLU A 49 25.08 14.63 0.59
CA GLU A 49 25.94 15.76 0.91
C GLU A 49 26.46 16.45 -0.37
N LYS A 50 26.88 15.68 -1.39
CA LYS A 50 27.28 16.22 -2.70
C LYS A 50 26.15 16.98 -3.41
N LEU A 51 24.90 16.63 -3.13
CA LEU A 51 23.71 17.28 -3.66
C LEU A 51 23.16 18.38 -2.75
N ASN A 52 23.86 18.68 -1.65
CA ASN A 52 23.48 19.68 -0.63
C ASN A 52 22.14 19.38 0.04
N ILE A 53 21.84 18.09 0.26
CA ILE A 53 20.62 17.60 0.90
C ILE A 53 20.98 17.16 2.32
N SER A 54 20.81 18.07 3.28
CA SER A 54 21.15 17.83 4.68
C SER A 54 20.07 17.06 5.45
N GLU A 55 18.82 17.08 4.97
CA GLU A 55 17.67 16.45 5.64
C GLU A 55 16.73 15.79 4.65
N PRO A 56 16.89 14.49 4.36
CA PRO A 56 15.98 13.77 3.49
C PRO A 56 14.63 13.47 4.17
N LEU A 57 14.29 14.05 5.33
CA LEU A 57 12.91 13.99 5.85
C LEU A 57 12.04 15.17 5.41
N HIS A 58 12.60 16.12 4.67
CA HIS A 58 11.85 17.25 4.14
C HIS A 58 11.01 16.83 2.92
N ILE A 59 9.71 16.65 3.14
CA ILE A 59 8.74 16.38 2.07
C ILE A 59 8.51 17.68 1.29
N PRO A 60 8.82 17.75 -0.02
CA PRO A 60 8.70 18.96 -0.81
C PRO A 60 7.24 19.23 -1.19
N SER A 61 6.99 20.48 -1.57
CA SER A 61 5.69 20.99 -2.03
C SER A 61 5.24 20.41 -3.37
N GLU A 62 6.19 20.00 -4.23
CA GLU A 62 5.94 19.27 -5.47
C GLU A 62 6.55 17.86 -5.43
N ARG A 63 5.72 16.84 -5.72
CA ARG A 63 6.19 15.45 -5.83
C ARG A 63 5.68 14.76 -7.09
N LEU A 64 6.53 13.91 -7.66
CA LEU A 64 6.16 12.99 -8.75
C LEU A 64 5.45 11.80 -8.13
N VAL A 65 4.30 11.39 -8.67
CA VAL A 65 3.57 10.24 -8.15
C VAL A 65 3.66 9.09 -9.14
N PHE A 66 4.13 7.94 -8.64
CA PHE A 66 4.19 6.68 -9.37
C PHE A 66 3.25 5.67 -8.72
N VAL A 67 2.52 4.93 -9.54
CA VAL A 67 1.72 3.80 -9.09
C VAL A 67 2.25 2.53 -9.74
N CYS A 68 2.75 1.62 -8.91
CA CYS A 68 3.26 0.31 -9.27
C CYS A 68 2.20 -0.77 -9.03
N ARG A 69 1.73 -1.43 -10.09
CA ARG A 69 0.79 -2.55 -9.99
C ARG A 69 1.51 -3.88 -10.10
N ILE A 70 1.59 -4.59 -8.98
CA ILE A 70 2.35 -5.81 -8.84
C ILE A 70 1.41 -7.01 -8.80
N GLU A 71 1.67 -8.00 -9.66
CA GLU A 71 0.81 -9.19 -9.82
C GLU A 71 1.38 -10.45 -9.16
N ASN A 72 2.68 -10.46 -8.84
CA ASN A 72 3.37 -11.63 -8.29
C ASN A 72 4.62 -11.25 -7.49
N ASP A 73 5.10 -12.21 -6.68
CA ASP A 73 6.25 -12.05 -5.78
C ASP A 73 7.55 -11.66 -6.52
N TRP A 74 7.74 -12.13 -7.75
CA TRP A 74 8.91 -11.78 -8.55
C TRP A 74 8.94 -10.30 -8.94
N ALA A 75 7.80 -9.77 -9.39
CA ALA A 75 7.65 -8.36 -9.72
C ALA A 75 7.75 -7.47 -8.47
N LEU A 76 7.30 -7.97 -7.32
CA LEU A 76 7.44 -7.28 -6.03
C LEU A 76 8.91 -7.12 -5.65
N ASN A 77 9.65 -8.22 -5.62
CA ASN A 77 11.07 -8.22 -5.27
C ASN A 77 11.86 -7.30 -6.19
N ARG A 78 11.62 -7.39 -7.50
CA ARG A 78 12.27 -6.51 -8.49
C ARG A 78 11.97 -5.03 -8.26
N THR A 79 10.74 -4.70 -7.85
CA THR A 79 10.36 -3.31 -7.54
C THR A 79 11.08 -2.83 -6.29
N VAL A 80 11.08 -3.63 -5.21
CA VAL A 80 11.80 -3.33 -3.97
C VAL A 80 13.30 -3.18 -4.22
N ASP A 81 13.92 -4.10 -4.96
CA ASP A 81 15.35 -4.04 -5.32
C ASP A 81 15.69 -2.76 -6.10
N THR A 82 14.78 -2.31 -6.97
CA THR A 82 14.94 -1.06 -7.72
C THR A 82 14.87 0.14 -6.78
N LEU A 83 13.91 0.16 -5.86
CA LEU A 83 13.73 1.25 -4.90
C LEU A 83 14.90 1.33 -3.91
N ASN A 84 15.44 0.19 -3.45
CA ASN A 84 16.65 0.12 -2.62
C ASN A 84 17.89 0.74 -3.28
N GLY A 85 17.88 0.90 -4.61
CA GLY A 85 18.94 1.61 -5.34
C GLY A 85 18.89 3.14 -5.18
N PHE A 86 17.88 3.67 -4.52
CA PHE A 86 17.69 5.10 -4.27
C PHE A 86 17.51 5.36 -2.77
N PRO A 87 17.80 6.57 -2.27
CA PRO A 87 17.47 6.95 -0.91
C PRO A 87 15.94 6.97 -0.72
N HIS A 88 15.40 6.17 0.18
CA HIS A 88 13.96 6.04 0.40
C HIS A 88 13.56 5.95 1.88
N SER A 89 12.31 6.34 2.16
CA SER A 89 11.67 6.15 3.46
C SER A 89 11.27 4.70 3.69
N TRP A 90 10.86 4.38 4.91
CA TRP A 90 10.29 3.08 5.24
C TRP A 90 9.21 2.66 4.24
N ILE A 91 9.18 1.38 3.87
CA ILE A 91 8.14 0.78 3.04
C ILE A 91 7.44 -0.28 3.88
N GLU A 92 6.15 -0.08 4.12
CA GLU A 92 5.29 -1.05 4.77
C GLU A 92 4.18 -1.46 3.81
N LEU A 93 4.06 -2.77 3.58
CA LEU A 93 3.03 -3.36 2.73
C LEU A 93 1.96 -4.01 3.60
N GLU A 94 0.82 -3.32 3.72
CA GLU A 94 -0.37 -3.80 4.42
C GLU A 94 -1.51 -4.05 3.43
N ASP A 95 -2.16 -5.21 3.52
CA ASP A 95 -3.37 -5.53 2.74
C ASP A 95 -3.24 -5.32 1.21
N GLY A 96 -2.04 -5.50 0.66
CA GLY A 96 -1.77 -5.34 -0.77
C GLY A 96 -1.56 -3.89 -1.19
N TYR A 97 -1.33 -3.00 -0.23
CA TYR A 97 -1.02 -1.60 -0.42
C TYR A 97 0.27 -1.23 0.31
N GLY A 98 1.14 -0.48 -0.34
CA GLY A 98 2.33 0.09 0.27
C GLY A 98 2.59 1.50 -0.26
N HIS A 99 3.19 2.34 0.58
CA HIS A 99 3.55 3.70 0.21
C HIS A 99 4.98 3.98 0.66
N THR A 100 5.73 4.70 -0.16
CA THR A 100 7.06 5.17 0.20
C THR A 100 7.42 6.44 -0.56
N TYR A 101 8.37 7.18 0.00
CA TYR A 101 8.94 8.36 -0.60
C TYR A 101 10.39 8.07 -0.98
N VAL A 102 10.71 8.30 -2.25
CA VAL A 102 12.04 8.14 -2.80
C VAL A 102 12.56 9.50 -3.21
N LEU A 103 13.82 9.78 -2.85
CA LEU A 103 14.50 10.97 -3.28
C LEU A 103 15.20 10.72 -4.63
N VAL A 104 14.87 11.53 -5.63
CA VAL A 104 15.35 11.37 -7.02
C VAL A 104 16.24 12.55 -7.38
N PRO A 105 17.57 12.39 -7.43
CA PRO A 105 18.45 13.45 -7.90
C PRO A 105 18.08 13.90 -9.32
N ASN A 106 18.03 15.21 -9.56
CA ASN A 106 17.63 15.81 -10.82
C ASN A 106 18.67 15.45 -11.90
N GLY A 107 18.22 14.77 -12.96
CA GLY A 107 19.09 14.09 -13.93
C GLY A 107 19.08 12.55 -13.85
N THR A 108 18.34 11.97 -12.89
CA THR A 108 18.17 10.51 -12.82
C THR A 108 16.88 10.02 -13.48
N SER A 109 17.04 8.87 -14.11
CA SER A 109 16.08 8.18 -14.94
C SER A 109 15.20 7.24 -14.11
N LEU A 110 14.66 7.69 -12.98
CA LEU A 110 13.77 6.83 -12.15
C LEU A 110 12.68 6.18 -13.04
N LEU A 111 12.19 6.91 -14.03
CA LEU A 111 11.24 6.43 -15.05
C LEU A 111 11.80 5.35 -16.00
N GLU A 112 13.11 5.32 -16.28
CA GLU A 112 13.77 4.30 -17.11
C GLU A 112 14.19 3.06 -16.32
N VAL A 113 14.37 3.19 -15.01
CA VAL A 113 14.83 2.09 -14.13
C VAL A 113 13.65 1.39 -13.45
N LEU A 114 12.55 2.12 -13.18
CA LEU A 114 11.34 1.54 -12.62
C LEU A 114 10.79 0.43 -13.52
N PRO A 115 10.31 -0.70 -12.96
CA PRO A 115 9.69 -1.75 -13.76
C PRO A 115 8.47 -1.23 -14.53
N ASP A 116 8.14 -1.85 -15.67
CA ASP A 116 6.98 -1.48 -16.53
C ASP A 116 5.63 -1.46 -15.79
N SER A 117 5.55 -2.13 -14.63
CA SER A 117 4.40 -2.10 -13.73
C SER A 117 4.17 -0.75 -13.05
N CYS A 118 5.16 0.15 -13.06
CA CYS A 118 5.15 1.45 -12.40
C CYS A 118 4.88 2.57 -13.42
N ILE A 119 3.73 3.24 -13.26
CA ILE A 119 3.28 4.27 -14.20
C ILE A 119 3.28 5.62 -13.49
N PRO A 120 3.83 6.69 -14.10
CA PRO A 120 3.68 8.04 -13.60
C PRO A 120 2.22 8.49 -13.70
N VAL A 121 1.62 8.87 -12.58
CA VAL A 121 0.20 9.29 -12.52
C VAL A 121 0.05 10.81 -12.54
N GLY A 122 1.13 11.54 -12.23
CA GLY A 122 1.18 12.99 -12.38
C GLY A 122 2.11 13.64 -11.36
N LYS A 123 2.07 14.98 -11.34
CA LYS A 123 2.62 15.78 -10.24
C LYS A 123 1.49 16.05 -9.26
N ALA A 124 1.67 15.65 -8.00
CA ALA A 124 0.76 16.08 -6.94
C ALA A 124 1.34 17.34 -6.30
N THR A 125 0.74 18.49 -6.60
CA THR A 125 0.87 19.68 -5.74
C THR A 125 -0.02 19.43 -4.53
N LEU A 126 0.56 19.31 -3.34
CA LEU A 126 -0.21 19.52 -2.12
C LEU A 126 -0.87 20.89 -2.25
N LYS A 127 -2.19 20.97 -2.07
CA LYS A 127 -2.83 22.27 -1.86
C LYS A 127 -2.20 22.84 -0.59
N SER A 128 -1.14 23.63 -0.75
CA SER A 128 -0.79 24.66 0.20
C SER A 128 -2.07 25.46 0.36
N GLU A 129 -2.69 25.36 1.55
CA GLU A 129 -3.41 26.52 2.07
C GLU A 129 -2.48 27.70 1.81
N THR A 130 -2.95 28.69 1.07
CA THR A 130 -2.16 29.88 0.70
C THR A 130 -1.52 30.42 1.97
N LEU A 131 -0.25 30.08 2.19
CA LEU A 131 0.50 30.46 3.37
C LEU A 131 0.84 31.93 3.17
N ASN A 132 0.20 32.79 3.96
CA ASN A 132 0.48 34.20 3.92
C ASN A 132 1.83 34.43 4.61
N ARG A 133 2.91 34.50 3.81
CA ARG A 133 4.29 34.70 4.29
C ARG A 133 4.40 35.78 5.38
N LYS A 134 3.71 36.90 5.20
CA LYS A 134 3.73 38.02 6.15
C LYS A 134 3.13 37.64 7.51
N GLU A 135 2.11 36.80 7.50
CA GLU A 135 1.47 36.27 8.71
C GLU A 135 2.41 35.28 9.40
N LEU A 136 3.05 34.39 8.63
CA LEU A 136 3.98 33.39 9.13
C LEU A 136 5.26 34.00 9.73
N GLU A 137 5.84 35.02 9.08
CA GLU A 137 6.96 35.80 9.62
C GLU A 137 6.57 36.53 10.92
N SER A 138 5.33 37.06 10.99
CA SER A 138 4.83 37.73 12.20
C SER A 138 4.67 36.77 13.37
N SER A 139 4.16 35.56 13.12
CA SER A 139 4.02 34.53 14.13
C SER A 139 5.37 33.99 14.58
N LEU A 140 6.31 33.75 13.67
CA LEU A 140 7.67 33.31 14.02
C LEU A 140 8.35 34.30 14.97
N ARG A 141 8.21 35.62 14.70
CA ARG A 141 8.76 36.65 15.58
C ARG A 141 8.14 36.59 16.98
N ALA A 142 6.82 36.44 17.08
CA ALA A 142 6.14 36.30 18.36
C ALA A 142 6.59 35.06 19.15
N TYR A 143 6.84 33.92 18.49
CA TYR A 143 7.36 32.72 19.15
C TYR A 143 8.81 32.88 19.63
N ILE A 144 9.67 33.56 18.86
CA ILE A 144 11.05 33.86 19.29
C ILE A 144 11.04 34.75 20.54
N GLU A 145 10.24 35.80 20.54
CA GLU A 145 10.08 36.67 21.72
C GLU A 145 9.58 35.88 22.94
N LEU A 146 8.63 34.97 22.74
CA LEU A 146 8.12 34.11 23.81
C LEU A 146 9.18 33.12 24.33
N TYR A 147 9.99 32.55 23.44
CA TYR A 147 11.07 31.63 23.78
C TYR A 147 12.17 32.28 24.64
N GLU A 148 12.44 33.57 24.41
CA GLU A 148 13.43 34.33 25.18
C GLU A 148 12.96 34.66 26.61
N VAL A 149 11.65 34.74 26.84
CA VAL A 149 11.05 35.15 28.12
C VAL A 149 10.72 33.97 29.03
N ILE A 150 10.55 32.76 28.48
CA ILE A 150 10.15 31.57 29.24
C ILE A 150 11.35 30.85 29.87
N SER A 151 11.22 30.58 31.18
CA SER A 151 12.20 29.84 31.99
C SER A 151 11.80 28.39 32.30
N ASP A 152 10.57 27.96 31.98
CA ASP A 152 10.15 26.55 32.07
C ASP A 152 10.79 25.73 30.95
N THR A 153 11.12 24.47 31.23
CA THR A 153 11.77 23.57 30.27
C THR A 153 10.80 22.97 29.24
N SER A 154 9.58 22.62 29.68
CA SER A 154 8.57 21.95 28.84
C SER A 154 7.94 22.89 27.82
N ASP A 155 7.53 24.09 28.25
CA ASP A 155 6.98 25.11 27.36
C ASP A 155 8.04 25.63 26.38
N ARG A 156 9.30 25.74 26.83
CA ARG A 156 10.42 26.19 26.01
C ARG A 156 10.75 25.18 24.92
N GLU A 157 10.74 23.88 25.21
CA GLU A 157 10.94 22.83 24.21
C GLU A 157 9.82 22.81 23.16
N PHE A 158 8.57 22.95 23.61
CA PHE A 158 7.41 23.05 22.72
C PHE A 158 7.51 24.27 21.78
N ILE A 159 7.86 25.44 22.32
CA ILE A 159 8.04 26.66 21.53
C ILE A 159 9.25 26.55 20.61
N GLY A 160 10.35 25.94 21.07
CA GLY A 160 11.53 25.66 20.24
C GLY A 160 11.17 24.81 19.02
N THR A 161 10.37 23.76 19.22
CA THR A 161 9.85 22.92 18.14
C THR A 161 8.97 23.73 17.17
N ARG A 162 8.11 24.62 17.68
CA ARG A 162 7.29 25.50 16.83
C ARG A 162 8.10 26.51 16.03
N ILE A 163 9.16 27.07 16.62
CA ILE A 163 10.09 27.98 15.91
C ILE A 163 10.79 27.24 14.78
N LEU A 164 11.23 25.99 15.01
CA LEU A 164 11.87 25.17 13.99
C LEU A 164 10.92 24.85 12.84
N ASP A 165 9.69 24.43 13.16
CA ASP A 165 8.62 24.14 12.20
C ASP A 165 8.27 25.37 11.32
N MET A 166 8.11 26.55 11.94
CA MET A 166 7.80 27.78 11.19
C MET A 166 8.97 28.32 10.37
N LYS A 167 10.21 28.17 10.85
CA LYS A 167 11.40 28.50 10.06
C LYS A 167 11.53 27.58 8.85
N SER A 168 11.26 26.29 9.03
CA SER A 168 11.22 25.31 7.96
C SER A 168 10.23 25.71 6.86
N LEU A 169 8.99 26.08 7.24
CA LEU A 169 7.96 26.54 6.30
C LEU A 169 8.34 27.83 5.55
N LEU A 170 8.96 28.81 6.22
CA LEU A 170 9.44 30.05 5.57
C LEU A 170 10.60 29.81 4.61
N SER A 171 11.54 28.93 4.98
CA SER A 171 12.66 28.52 4.14
C SER A 171 12.23 27.68 2.94
N SER A 172 11.08 27.00 3.02
CA SER A 172 10.52 26.18 1.94
C SER A 172 9.88 27.01 0.81
N GLU A 173 9.49 28.27 1.08
CA GLU A 173 8.93 29.19 0.07
C GLU A 173 9.96 30.09 -0.61
N GLU A 174 11.13 30.31 0.02
CA GLU A 174 12.19 31.16 -0.51
C GLU A 174 13.30 30.30 -1.16
N GLU A 175 13.36 30.30 -2.50
CA GLU A 175 14.45 29.74 -3.33
C GLU A 175 14.51 28.19 -3.36
N GLY A 176 14.30 27.52 -4.50
CA GLY A 176 15.15 27.59 -5.67
C GLY A 176 15.15 26.21 -6.36
N THR A 177 15.73 26.11 -7.55
CA THR A 177 15.90 24.88 -8.32
C THR A 177 16.54 23.77 -7.48
N SER A 178 15.72 22.92 -6.85
CA SER A 178 16.20 21.74 -6.14
C SER A 178 16.81 20.76 -7.13
N ASN A 179 18.05 20.35 -6.87
CA ASN A 179 18.75 19.30 -7.60
C ASN A 179 18.25 17.89 -7.23
N ALA A 180 17.13 17.77 -6.53
CA ALA A 180 16.42 16.52 -6.32
C ALA A 180 14.90 16.74 -6.28
N THR A 181 14.15 15.75 -6.77
CA THR A 181 12.70 15.70 -6.74
C THR A 181 12.28 14.53 -5.88
N TRP A 182 11.25 14.71 -5.07
CA TRP A 182 10.67 13.57 -4.37
C TRP A 182 9.68 12.83 -5.26
N ALA A 183 9.81 11.51 -5.28
CA ALA A 183 8.87 10.60 -5.90
C ALA A 183 8.09 9.86 -4.82
N GLU A 184 6.77 10.04 -4.79
CA GLU A 184 5.86 9.18 -4.06
C GLU A 184 5.63 7.93 -4.89
N VAL A 185 5.95 6.76 -4.33
CA VAL A 185 5.74 5.47 -4.98
C VAL A 185 4.67 4.70 -4.20
N ILE A 186 3.56 4.45 -4.88
CA ILE A 186 2.43 3.66 -4.36
C ILE A 186 2.53 2.26 -4.97
N ILE A 187 2.63 1.25 -4.12
CA ILE A 187 2.72 -0.16 -4.51
C ILE A 187 1.37 -0.82 -4.27
N LEU A 188 0.77 -1.35 -5.33
CA LEU A 188 -0.47 -2.12 -5.29
C LEU A 188 -0.13 -3.57 -5.59
N TYR A 189 -0.11 -4.42 -4.57
CA TYR A 189 0.18 -5.85 -4.69
C TYR A 189 -1.10 -6.67 -4.72
N SER A 190 -1.33 -7.37 -5.81
CA SER A 190 -2.50 -8.23 -6.00
C SER A 190 -2.38 -9.44 -5.09
N CYS A 191 -3.31 -9.61 -4.14
CA CYS A 191 -3.36 -10.81 -3.32
C CYS A 191 -3.36 -12.07 -4.20
N LYS A 192 -2.43 -12.99 -3.93
CA LYS A 192 -2.28 -14.25 -4.67
C LYS A 192 -3.63 -14.97 -4.65
N ARG A 193 -4.26 -15.09 -5.82
CA ARG A 193 -5.62 -15.61 -5.99
C ARG A 193 -5.64 -17.14 -5.86
N ASN A 194 -5.22 -17.68 -4.72
CA ASN A 194 -5.50 -19.06 -4.33
C ASN A 194 -6.96 -19.15 -3.87
N SER A 195 -7.86 -18.90 -4.83
CA SER A 195 -9.29 -18.92 -4.58
C SER A 195 -9.78 -20.35 -4.71
N ASN A 196 -10.31 -20.90 -3.62
CA ASN A 196 -11.02 -22.18 -3.65
C ASN A 196 -12.45 -22.04 -4.19
N VAL A 197 -12.85 -20.86 -4.67
CA VAL A 197 -14.15 -20.57 -5.29
C VAL A 197 -14.53 -21.55 -6.40
N PRO A 198 -13.67 -21.87 -7.40
CA PRO A 198 -13.99 -22.87 -8.41
C PRO A 198 -14.27 -24.26 -7.80
N ILE A 199 -13.53 -24.67 -6.78
CA ILE A 199 -13.74 -25.95 -6.08
C ILE A 199 -15.08 -25.93 -5.34
N MET A 200 -15.37 -24.86 -4.60
CA MET A 200 -16.64 -24.65 -3.91
C MET A 200 -17.82 -24.66 -4.90
N ALA A 201 -17.69 -24.00 -6.05
CA ALA A 201 -18.70 -23.96 -7.10
C ALA A 201 -18.98 -25.35 -7.69
N ILE A 202 -17.94 -26.16 -7.94
CA ILE A 202 -18.08 -27.54 -8.41
C ILE A 202 -18.81 -28.40 -7.38
N LEU A 203 -18.49 -28.25 -6.09
CA LEU A 203 -19.14 -29.00 -5.01
C LEU A 203 -20.63 -28.66 -4.90
N TRP A 204 -20.99 -27.37 -4.95
CA TRP A 204 -22.40 -26.93 -4.97
C TRP A 204 -23.15 -27.38 -6.23
N LEU A 205 -22.51 -27.34 -7.40
CA LEU A 205 -23.07 -27.88 -8.62
C LEU A 205 -23.40 -29.37 -8.46
N GLY A 206 -22.49 -30.14 -7.83
CA GLY A 206 -22.70 -31.53 -7.49
C GLY A 206 -23.92 -31.75 -6.58
N VAL A 207 -24.08 -30.91 -5.54
CA VAL A 207 -25.27 -30.96 -4.64
C VAL A 207 -26.55 -30.75 -5.45
N VAL A 208 -26.60 -29.73 -6.31
CA VAL A 208 -27.79 -29.45 -7.14
C VAL A 208 -28.11 -30.61 -8.08
N LEU A 209 -27.09 -31.17 -8.74
CA LEU A 209 -27.27 -32.32 -9.65
C LEU A 209 -27.77 -33.57 -8.92
N THR A 210 -27.25 -33.86 -7.72
CA THR A 210 -27.76 -34.98 -6.90
C THR A 210 -29.21 -34.77 -6.45
N GLY A 211 -29.59 -33.54 -6.10
CA GLY A 211 -30.98 -33.18 -5.80
C GLY A 211 -31.92 -33.38 -6.99
N ILE A 212 -31.53 -32.90 -8.18
CA ILE A 212 -32.30 -33.08 -9.42
C ILE A 212 -32.43 -34.57 -9.76
N ALA A 213 -31.35 -35.35 -9.65
CA ALA A 213 -31.38 -36.79 -9.89
C ALA A 213 -32.34 -37.52 -8.94
N GLY A 214 -32.36 -37.14 -7.65
CA GLY A 214 -33.32 -37.66 -6.67
C GLY A 214 -34.77 -37.36 -7.06
N VAL A 215 -35.07 -36.13 -7.49
CA VAL A 215 -36.41 -35.74 -7.96
C VAL A 215 -36.81 -36.54 -9.21
N VAL A 216 -35.91 -36.71 -10.17
CA VAL A 216 -36.17 -37.50 -11.39
C VAL A 216 -36.45 -38.97 -11.06
N VAL A 217 -35.69 -39.57 -10.14
CA VAL A 217 -35.93 -40.94 -9.67
C VAL A 217 -37.33 -41.06 -9.05
N ILE A 218 -37.69 -40.15 -8.14
CA ILE A 218 -39.02 -40.13 -7.50
C ILE A 218 -40.13 -39.93 -8.54
N TRP A 219 -39.93 -39.04 -9.52
CA TRP A 219 -40.95 -38.70 -10.51
C TRP A 219 -41.16 -39.83 -11.53
N LYS A 220 -40.08 -40.49 -11.95
CA LYS A 220 -40.13 -41.68 -12.82
C LYS A 220 -40.77 -42.87 -12.10
N GLU A 221 -40.68 -42.92 -10.78
CA GLU A 221 -41.26 -43.98 -9.95
C GLU A 221 -42.73 -43.70 -9.54
N ARG A 222 -43.20 -42.44 -9.66
CA ARG A 222 -44.62 -42.05 -9.49
C ARG A 222 -45.45 -42.16 -10.77
N ARG A 223 -44.82 -42.27 -11.94
CA ARG A 223 -45.53 -42.63 -13.18
C ARG A 223 -45.51 -44.17 -13.30
N PRO A 224 -46.66 -44.86 -13.33
CA PRO A 224 -46.71 -46.28 -13.63
C PRO A 224 -46.19 -46.58 -15.04
#